data_AF-A0A943J1P5-F1
#
_entry.id   AF-A0A943J1P5-F1
#
_cell.length_a   1.000
_cell.length_b   1.000
_cell.length_c   1.000
_cell.angle_alpha   90.00
_cell.angle_beta   90.00
_cell.angle_gamma   90.00
#
_symmetry.space_group_name_H-M   'P 1'
#
loop_
_entity.id
_entity.type
_entity.pdbx_description
1 polymer ?
#
loop_
_entity_poly.entity_id
_entity_poly.type
_entity_poly.pdbx_seq_one_letter_code
_entity_poly.pdbx_strand_id
1 'polypeptide(L)'
;MSVYTQSLSIYRHYLFCRDIILLVIRRQRNDDMDYRVRLRDIREDRDYTQAQIGKILHKSQQGYNHIEVGRAELKIDDLVTLCRFYNLSADYIIGLTNKSFPLK
;
A
#
# COMPACT_ATOMS: atom_id res chain seq x y z
N MET A 1 -5.68 33.80 12.93
CA MET A 1 -5.42 32.35 12.90
C MET A 1 -6.55 31.55 12.22
N SER A 2 -7.07 31.98 11.06
CA SER A 2 -8.23 31.33 10.41
C SER A 2 -8.01 30.91 8.95
N VAL A 3 -6.93 31.37 8.31
CA VAL A 3 -6.66 31.07 6.89
C VAL A 3 -5.90 29.76 6.66
N TYR A 4 -5.14 29.28 7.65
CA TYR A 4 -4.39 28.01 7.57
C TYR A 4 -5.27 26.76 7.73
N THR A 5 -6.33 26.84 8.55
CA THR A 5 -7.27 25.73 8.73
C THR A 5 -8.16 25.53 7.50
N GLN A 6 -8.48 26.63 6.80
CA GLN A 6 -9.28 26.60 5.58
C GLN A 6 -8.50 26.03 4.38
N SER A 7 -7.19 26.31 4.27
CA SER A 7 -6.34 25.70 3.25
C SER A 7 -6.10 24.20 3.49
N LEU A 8 -5.86 23.76 4.73
CA LEU A 8 -5.73 22.33 5.09
C LEU A 8 -6.99 21.52 4.76
N SER A 9 -8.19 22.11 4.90
CA SER A 9 -9.46 21.47 4.54
C SER A 9 -9.59 21.22 3.03
N ILE A 10 -9.16 22.17 2.20
CA ILE A 10 -9.20 22.07 0.73
C ILE A 10 -8.21 21.02 0.23
N TYR A 11 -7.00 20.96 0.79
CA TYR A 11 -6.01 19.92 0.45
C TYR A 11 -6.48 18.52 0.84
N ARG A 12 -7.17 18.38 1.98
CA ARG A 12 -7.74 17.11 2.42
C ARG A 12 -8.87 16.63 1.50
N HIS A 13 -9.65 17.55 0.93
CA HIS A 13 -10.69 17.25 -0.07
C HIS A 13 -10.09 16.95 -1.46
N TYR A 14 -9.00 17.61 -1.85
CA TYR A 14 -8.29 17.35 -3.10
C TYR A 14 -7.57 15.99 -3.10
N LEU A 15 -6.99 15.58 -1.96
CA LEU A 15 -6.49 14.20 -1.79
C LEU A 15 -7.63 13.18 -1.98
N PHE A 16 -8.78 13.40 -1.32
CA PHE A 16 -9.94 12.52 -1.41
C PHE A 16 -10.47 12.35 -2.85
N CYS A 17 -10.47 13.42 -3.66
CA CYS A 17 -10.87 13.34 -5.06
C CYS A 17 -9.80 12.67 -5.96
N ARG A 18 -8.51 12.79 -5.61
CA ARG A 18 -7.42 12.10 -6.32
C ARG A 18 -7.47 10.58 -6.08
N ASP A 19 -7.88 10.16 -4.87
CA ASP A 19 -8.05 8.75 -4.49
C ASP A 19 -9.20 8.08 -5.27
N ILE A 20 -10.31 8.79 -5.49
CA ILE A 20 -11.45 8.28 -6.26
C ILE A 20 -11.10 8.09 -7.75
N ILE A 21 -10.33 9.00 -8.35
CA ILE A 21 -9.91 8.89 -9.75
C ILE A 21 -8.96 7.70 -9.96
N LEU A 22 -8.04 7.44 -9.03
CA LEU A 22 -7.16 6.28 -9.08
C LEU A 22 -7.91 4.96 -8.86
N LEU A 23 -8.90 4.93 -7.96
CA LEU A 23 -9.76 3.76 -7.72
C LEU A 23 -10.58 3.35 -8.96
N VAL A 24 -11.02 4.31 -9.79
CA VAL A 24 -11.78 4.02 -11.02
C VAL A 24 -10.88 3.52 -12.14
N ILE A 25 -9.65 4.04 -12.29
CA ILE A 25 -8.68 3.61 -13.32
C ILE A 25 -8.08 2.23 -12.97
N ARG A 26 -7.88 1.91 -11.69
CA ARG A 26 -7.30 0.63 -11.22
C ARG A 26 -8.21 -0.60 -11.42
N ARG A 27 -9.49 -0.44 -11.81
CA ARG A 27 -10.51 -1.51 -11.84
C ARG A 27 -10.53 -2.40 -13.10
N GLN A 28 -9.61 -2.19 -14.05
CA GLN A 28 -9.56 -2.89 -15.35
C GLN A 28 -8.22 -3.61 -15.60
N ARG A 29 -7.76 -4.48 -14.69
CA ARG A 29 -6.65 -5.41 -14.98
C ARG A 29 -6.96 -6.82 -14.48
N ASN A 30 -7.17 -7.72 -15.44
CA ASN A 30 -7.32 -9.16 -15.26
C ASN A 30 -5.99 -9.79 -14.81
N ASP A 31 -6.08 -10.61 -13.76
CA ASP A 31 -5.48 -11.94 -13.57
C ASP A 31 -4.02 -12.16 -14.01
N ASP A 32 -3.13 -11.36 -13.44
CA ASP A 32 -1.74 -11.71 -13.06
C ASP A 32 -1.18 -10.52 -12.27
N MET A 33 -1.71 -10.30 -11.06
CA MET A 33 -1.29 -9.12 -10.30
C MET A 33 0.04 -9.40 -9.61
N ASP A 34 1.11 -8.84 -10.17
CA ASP A 34 2.43 -8.79 -9.52
C ASP A 34 2.26 -8.28 -8.09
N TYR A 35 2.64 -9.10 -7.10
CA TYR A 35 2.52 -8.79 -5.68
C TYR A 35 3.20 -7.46 -5.32
N ARG A 36 4.21 -7.04 -6.09
CA ARG A 36 4.92 -5.77 -5.89
C ARG A 36 4.03 -4.57 -6.15
N VAL A 37 3.23 -4.62 -7.21
CA VAL A 37 2.24 -3.59 -7.52
C VAL A 37 1.21 -3.53 -6.40
N ARG A 38 0.76 -4.69 -5.93
CA ARG A 38 -0.20 -4.76 -4.83
C ARG A 38 0.33 -4.22 -3.52
N LEU A 39 1.59 -4.51 -3.18
CA LEU A 39 2.24 -3.92 -2.01
C LEU A 39 2.28 -2.40 -2.07
N ARG A 40 2.59 -1.84 -3.25
CA ARG A 40 2.58 -0.40 -3.48
C ARG A 40 1.18 0.18 -3.32
N ASP A 41 0.18 -0.44 -3.95
CA ASP A 41 -1.21 0.04 -3.89
C ASP A 41 -1.73 0.01 -2.44
N ILE A 42 -1.53 -1.09 -1.70
CA ILE A 42 -1.91 -1.20 -0.28
C ILE A 42 -1.24 -0.10 0.57
N ARG A 43 0.02 0.21 0.26
CA ARG A 43 0.77 1.24 0.98
C ARG A 43 0.22 2.64 0.68
N GLU A 44 -0.01 2.95 -0.60
CA GLU A 44 -0.54 4.25 -1.04
C GLU A 44 -1.96 4.48 -0.56
N ASP A 45 -2.83 3.47 -0.64
CA ASP A 45 -4.22 3.52 -0.17
C ASP A 45 -4.33 3.77 1.35
N ARG A 46 -3.25 3.52 2.11
CA ARG A 46 -3.17 3.76 3.55
C ARG A 46 -2.22 4.90 3.93
N ASP A 47 -1.83 5.74 2.96
CA ASP A 47 -0.98 6.91 3.14
C ASP A 47 0.38 6.61 3.81
N TYR A 48 0.91 5.40 3.67
CA TYR A 48 2.21 5.04 4.22
C TYR A 48 3.35 5.38 3.27
N THR A 49 4.45 5.88 3.83
CA THR A 49 5.71 6.09 3.11
C THR A 49 6.53 4.80 3.06
N GLN A 50 7.39 4.66 2.05
CA GLN A 50 8.33 3.54 1.96
C GLN A 50 9.25 3.45 3.21
N ALA A 51 9.57 4.58 3.83
CA ALA A 51 10.37 4.61 5.06
C ALA A 51 9.62 4.05 6.27
N GLN A 52 8.31 4.31 6.39
CA GLN A 52 7.48 3.74 7.46
C GLN A 52 7.37 2.22 7.33
N ILE A 53 7.12 1.72 6.11
CA ILE A 53 7.04 0.26 5.90
C ILE A 53 8.41 -0.39 6.08
N GLY A 54 9.49 0.26 5.61
CA GLY A 54 10.86 -0.18 5.89
C GLY A 54 11.12 -0.37 7.38
N LYS A 55 10.72 0.59 8.23
CA LYS A 55 10.85 0.47 9.70
C LYS A 55 10.10 -0.74 10.27
N ILE A 56 8.89 -1.00 9.80
CA ILE A 56 8.08 -2.16 10.23
C ILE A 56 8.76 -3.47 9.87
N LEU A 57 9.43 -3.53 8.72
CA LEU A 57 10.14 -4.72 8.23
C LEU A 57 11.61 -4.78 8.66
N HIS A 58 12.06 -3.85 9.51
CA HIS A 58 13.47 -3.71 9.88
C HIS A 58 14.41 -3.60 8.66
N LYS A 59 13.98 -2.87 7.62
CA LYS A 59 14.74 -2.54 6.41
C LYS A 59 14.92 -1.03 6.25
N SER A 60 15.94 -0.64 5.50
CA SER A 60 16.05 0.75 5.03
C SER A 60 14.91 1.07 4.06
N GLN A 61 14.61 2.37 3.90
CA GLN A 61 13.65 2.83 2.88
C GLN A 61 14.03 2.31 1.47
N GLN A 62 15.32 2.34 1.14
CA GLN A 62 15.84 1.79 -0.11
C GLN A 62 15.62 0.27 -0.23
N GLY A 63 15.81 -0.47 0.88
CA GLY A 63 15.59 -1.91 0.93
C GLY A 63 14.13 -2.26 0.63
N TYR A 64 13.18 -1.51 1.18
CA TYR A 64 11.77 -1.69 0.86
C TYR A 64 11.43 -1.26 -0.58
N ASN A 65 12.00 -0.15 -1.06
CA ASN A 65 11.85 0.26 -2.46
C ASN A 65 12.32 -0.82 -3.44
N HIS A 66 13.45 -1.49 -3.15
CA HIS A 66 13.94 -2.61 -3.96
C HIS A 66 12.94 -3.75 -4.07
N ILE A 67 12.13 -4.01 -3.04
CA ILE A 67 11.05 -4.99 -3.10
C ILE A 67 9.96 -4.51 -4.07
N GLU A 68 9.49 -3.27 -3.94
CA GLU A 68 8.45 -2.71 -4.82
C GLU A 68 8.85 -2.63 -6.30
N VAL A 69 10.15 -2.47 -6.61
CA VAL A 69 10.66 -2.42 -7.99
C VAL A 69 11.21 -3.76 -8.49
N GLY A 70 11.17 -4.81 -7.67
CA GLY A 70 11.62 -6.16 -8.04
C GLY A 70 13.13 -6.36 -8.10
N ARG A 71 13.92 -5.47 -7.49
CA ARG A 71 15.36 -5.67 -7.25
C ARG A 71 15.66 -6.55 -6.04
N ALA A 72 14.66 -6.79 -5.19
CA ALA A 72 14.73 -7.72 -4.07
C ALA A 72 13.41 -8.50 -3.97
N GLU A 73 13.50 -9.74 -3.49
CA GLU A 73 12.32 -10.57 -3.22
C GLU A 73 11.72 -10.24 -1.86
N LEU A 74 10.41 -10.46 -1.74
CA LEU A 74 9.72 -10.38 -0.45
C LEU A 74 9.98 -11.68 0.31
N LYS A 75 10.61 -11.60 1.48
CA LYS A 75 10.81 -12.79 2.33
C LYS A 75 9.51 -13.18 3.01
N ILE A 76 9.37 -14.45 3.35
CA ILE A 76 8.18 -14.97 4.04
C ILE A 76 7.97 -14.26 5.39
N ASP A 77 9.04 -14.00 6.15
CA ASP A 77 8.94 -13.28 7.43
C ASP A 77 8.42 -11.83 7.25
N ASP A 78 8.84 -11.17 6.16
CA ASP A 78 8.36 -9.84 5.81
C ASP A 78 6.86 -9.91 5.47
N LEU A 79 6.45 -10.92 4.70
CA LEU A 79 5.04 -11.14 4.34
C LEU A 79 4.18 -11.37 5.59
N VAL A 80 4.61 -12.20 6.54
CA VAL A 80 3.88 -12.44 7.80
C VAL A 80 3.72 -11.16 8.58
N THR A 81 4.77 -10.34 8.65
CA THR A 81 4.75 -9.04 9.31
C THR A 81 3.75 -8.09 8.66
N LEU A 82 3.75 -8.01 7.32
CA LEU A 82 2.80 -7.19 6.57
C LEU A 82 1.35 -7.66 6.73
N CYS A 83 1.12 -8.97 6.72
CA CYS A 83 -0.22 -9.54 6.94
C CYS A 83 -0.77 -9.07 8.30
N ARG A 84 0.03 -9.20 9.36
CA ARG A 84 -0.36 -8.77 10.72
C ARG A 84 -0.54 -7.26 10.81
N PHE A 85 0.38 -6.49 10.25
CA PHE A 85 0.34 -5.03 10.28
C PHE A 85 -0.90 -4.47 9.57
N TYR A 86 -1.19 -4.98 8.38
CA TYR A 86 -2.31 -4.51 7.56
C TYR A 86 -3.63 -5.19 7.87
N ASN A 87 -3.62 -6.23 8.72
CA ASN A 87 -4.74 -7.13 8.96
C ASN A 87 -5.35 -7.67 7.66
N LEU A 88 -4.50 -8.24 6.80
CA LEU A 88 -4.88 -8.80 5.49
C LEU A 88 -4.34 -10.23 5.36
N SER A 89 -5.07 -11.08 4.63
CA SER A 89 -4.59 -12.41 4.28
C SER A 89 -3.37 -12.35 3.35
N ALA A 90 -2.51 -13.38 3.47
CA ALA A 90 -1.37 -13.53 2.58
C ALA A 90 -1.82 -13.63 1.12
N ASP A 91 -2.86 -14.43 0.84
CA ASP A 91 -3.47 -14.60 -0.48
C ASP A 91 -3.83 -13.26 -1.13
N TYR A 92 -4.33 -12.31 -0.34
CA TYR A 92 -4.64 -10.99 -0.83
C TYR A 92 -3.36 -10.25 -1.17
N ILE A 93 -2.38 -10.17 -0.26
CA ILE A 93 -1.13 -9.42 -0.47
C ILE A 93 -0.35 -9.93 -1.68
N ILE A 94 -0.27 -11.25 -1.87
CA ILE A 94 0.55 -11.86 -2.93
C ILE A 94 -0.16 -11.99 -4.28
N GLY A 95 -1.43 -11.58 -4.38
CA GLY A 95 -2.14 -11.58 -5.68
C GLY A 95 -3.03 -12.79 -5.95
N LEU A 96 -3.11 -13.79 -5.07
CA LEU A 96 -3.93 -15.00 -5.28
C LEU A 96 -5.44 -14.74 -5.19
N THR A 97 -5.86 -13.67 -4.51
CA THR A 97 -7.27 -13.27 -4.44
C THR A 97 -7.42 -11.76 -4.47
N ASN A 98 -8.52 -11.27 -5.05
CA ASN A 98 -8.90 -9.85 -4.98
C ASN A 98 -9.80 -9.55 -3.77
N LYS A 99 -10.16 -10.56 -2.98
CA LYS A 99 -10.97 -10.40 -1.77
C LYS A 99 -10.05 -10.14 -0.58
N SER A 100 -10.12 -8.94 0.00
CA SER A 100 -9.47 -8.64 1.27
C SER A 100 -10.23 -9.31 2.41
N PHE A 101 -9.76 -10.47 2.84
CA PHE A 101 -10.23 -11.08 4.08
C PHE A 101 -9.32 -10.62 5.23
N PRO A 102 -9.89 -10.24 6.39
CA PRO A 102 -9.09 -10.02 7.59
C PRO A 102 -8.41 -11.34 7.97
N LEU A 103 -7.24 -11.24 8.63
CA LEU A 103 -6.61 -12.42 9.21
C LEU A 103 -7.58 -13.04 10.23
N LYS A 104 -7.85 -14.33 10.07
CA LYS A 104 -8.60 -15.14 11.05
C LYS A 104 -7.68 -15.59 12.18
#